data_AF-A0A924VW58-F1
#
_entry.id   AF-A0A924VW58-F1
#
_cell.length_a   1.000
_cell.length_b   1.000
_cell.length_c   1.000
_cell.angle_alpha   90.00
_cell.angle_beta   90.00
_cell.angle_gamma   90.00
#
_symmetry.space_group_name_H-M   'P 1'
#
loop_
_entity.id
_entity.type
_entity.pdbx_description
1 polymer ?
#
loop_
_entity_poly.entity_id
_entity_poly.type
_entity_poly.pdbx_seq_one_letter_code
_entity_poly.pdbx_strand_id
1 'polypeptide(L)'
;MHLILGLILFVGVVIMTTLVFIGYMLYKKSKQTGTLDDMLASKESDLIDIYNSLEQMMAEIEQYTTQAKQDIHVQKSQIGAWYEKLLQKEQVSQPVVMEAPIHKVLPTPIESTPVKMRESDEDQLMNSAKKHRELKGTKVRALYNKGIPIVDIAKEMSIGQGEVQLLLNIKRK
;
A
#
# COMPACT_ATOMS: atom_id res chain seq x y z
N MET A 1 53.78 -20.29 -67.92
CA MET A 1 54.06 -20.09 -66.47
C MET A 1 53.25 -18.94 -65.85
N HIS A 2 53.07 -17.80 -66.52
CA HIS A 2 52.34 -16.64 -65.97
C HIS A 2 50.86 -16.91 -65.61
N LEU A 3 50.15 -17.75 -66.38
CA LEU A 3 48.74 -18.11 -66.07
C LEU A 3 48.60 -18.90 -64.74
N ILE A 4 49.54 -19.81 -64.47
CA ILE A 4 49.52 -20.64 -63.25
C ILE A 4 49.80 -19.76 -62.02
N LEU A 5 50.78 -18.86 -62.12
CA LEU A 5 51.09 -17.86 -61.10
C LEU A 5 49.91 -16.93 -60.81
N GLY A 6 49.19 -16.48 -61.86
CA GLY A 6 48.00 -15.65 -61.71
C GLY A 6 46.85 -16.37 -60.99
N LEU A 7 46.65 -17.67 -61.29
CA LEU A 7 45.60 -18.48 -60.67
C LEU A 7 45.89 -18.72 -59.17
N ILE A 8 47.15 -18.99 -58.81
CA ILE A 8 47.57 -19.15 -57.42
C ILE A 8 47.34 -17.85 -56.62
N LEU A 9 47.70 -16.69 -57.19
CA LEU A 9 47.46 -15.39 -56.55
C LEU A 9 45.96 -15.12 -56.35
N PHE A 10 45.13 -15.42 -57.35
CA PHE A 10 43.68 -15.24 -57.26
C PHE A 10 43.06 -16.08 -56.14
N VAL A 11 43.43 -17.37 -56.07
CA VAL A 11 42.96 -18.26 -54.99
C VAL A 11 43.41 -17.74 -53.62
N GLY A 12 44.64 -17.24 -53.50
CA GLY A 12 45.15 -16.63 -52.27
C GLY A 12 44.32 -15.42 -51.80
N VAL A 13 43.95 -14.53 -52.73
CA VAL A 13 43.11 -13.36 -52.42
C VAL A 13 41.72 -13.79 -51.98
N VAL A 14 41.11 -14.77 -52.64
CA VAL A 14 39.78 -15.30 -52.27
C VAL A 14 39.81 -15.90 -50.85
N ILE A 15 40.85 -16.66 -50.51
CA ILE A 15 41.01 -17.23 -49.17
C ILE A 15 41.21 -16.12 -48.13
N MET A 16 42.04 -15.12 -48.41
CA MET A 16 42.22 -13.99 -47.48
C MET A 16 40.92 -13.21 -47.24
N THR A 17 40.16 -12.92 -48.29
CA THR A 17 38.89 -12.18 -48.15
C THR A 17 37.84 -12.97 -47.34
N THR A 18 37.77 -14.28 -47.54
CA THR A 18 36.86 -15.15 -46.76
C THR A 18 37.26 -15.23 -45.29
N LEU A 19 38.55 -15.31 -44.97
CA LEU A 19 39.03 -15.26 -43.59
C LEU A 19 38.70 -13.94 -42.88
N VAL A 20 38.89 -12.81 -43.56
CA VAL A 20 38.52 -11.48 -43.01
C VAL A 20 37.03 -11.40 -42.77
N PHE A 21 36.20 -11.91 -43.69
CA PHE A 21 34.75 -11.92 -43.54
C PHE A 21 34.28 -12.77 -42.35
N ILE A 22 34.84 -13.98 -42.19
CA ILE A 22 34.53 -14.87 -41.06
C ILE A 22 34.96 -14.21 -39.74
N GLY A 23 36.16 -13.62 -39.69
CA GLY A 23 36.65 -12.89 -38.51
C GLY A 23 35.72 -11.74 -38.11
N TYR A 24 35.26 -10.95 -39.09
CA TYR A 24 34.30 -9.88 -38.86
C TYR A 24 32.94 -10.40 -38.34
N MET A 25 32.44 -11.49 -38.91
CA MET A 25 31.20 -12.15 -38.47
C MET A 25 31.29 -12.64 -37.02
N LEU A 26 32.41 -13.28 -36.65
CA LEU A 26 32.65 -13.76 -35.28
C LEU A 26 32.78 -12.61 -34.28
N TYR A 27 33.49 -11.53 -34.65
CA TYR A 27 33.61 -10.34 -33.82
C TYR A 27 32.24 -9.70 -33.55
N LYS A 28 31.41 -9.56 -34.59
CA LYS A 28 30.06 -9.00 -34.48
C LYS A 28 29.16 -9.87 -33.59
N LYS A 29 29.19 -11.20 -33.77
CA LYS A 29 28.42 -12.13 -32.93
C LYS A 29 28.88 -12.10 -31.48
N SER A 30 30.19 -12.11 -31.22
CA SER A 30 30.75 -12.05 -29.86
C SER A 30 30.30 -10.83 -29.07
N LYS A 31 30.20 -9.65 -29.73
CA LYS A 31 29.64 -8.46 -29.08
C LYS A 31 28.16 -8.60 -28.73
N GLN A 32 27.36 -9.29 -29.54
CA GLN A 32 25.93 -9.50 -29.26
C GLN A 32 25.70 -10.51 -28.13
N THR A 33 26.54 -11.55 -28.00
CA THR A 33 26.44 -12.48 -26.87
C THR A 33 26.84 -11.82 -25.55
N GLY A 34 27.91 -11.01 -25.53
CA GLY A 34 28.31 -10.28 -24.31
C GLY A 34 27.20 -9.37 -23.78
N THR A 35 26.47 -8.68 -24.66
CA THR A 35 25.32 -7.86 -24.24
C THR A 35 24.16 -8.66 -23.66
N LEU A 36 24.02 -9.94 -24.03
CA LEU A 36 22.93 -10.79 -23.54
C LEU A 36 23.24 -11.32 -22.14
N ASP A 37 24.49 -11.71 -21.90
CA ASP A 37 24.96 -12.14 -20.58
C ASP A 37 24.94 -10.99 -19.58
N ASP A 38 25.35 -9.78 -19.99
CA ASP A 38 25.23 -8.58 -19.15
C ASP A 38 23.78 -8.25 -18.80
N MET A 39 22.85 -8.43 -19.74
CA MET A 39 21.42 -8.28 -19.48
C MET A 39 20.89 -9.33 -18.51
N LEU A 40 21.36 -10.58 -18.59
CA LEU A 40 20.98 -11.66 -17.67
C LEU A 40 21.50 -11.40 -16.25
N ALA A 41 22.77 -11.01 -16.12
CA ALA A 41 23.37 -10.65 -14.83
C ALA A 41 22.66 -9.45 -14.19
N SER A 42 22.28 -8.44 -14.99
CA SER A 42 21.46 -7.32 -14.51
C SER A 42 20.08 -7.78 -14.03
N LYS A 43 19.45 -8.72 -14.72
CA LYS A 43 18.15 -9.27 -14.31
C LYS A 43 18.23 -10.08 -13.03
N GLU A 44 19.30 -10.85 -12.83
CA GLU A 44 19.55 -11.58 -11.59
C GLU A 44 19.80 -10.62 -10.43
N SER A 45 20.59 -9.55 -10.64
CA SER A 45 20.81 -8.51 -9.64
C SER A 45 19.51 -7.80 -9.24
N ASP A 46 18.68 -7.40 -10.21
CA ASP A 46 17.38 -6.78 -9.95
C ASP A 46 16.49 -7.71 -9.10
N LEU A 47 16.56 -9.02 -9.33
CA LEU A 47 15.77 -10.01 -8.60
C LEU A 47 16.20 -10.12 -7.13
N ILE A 48 17.51 -10.08 -6.88
CA ILE A 48 18.08 -10.10 -5.53
C ILE A 48 17.70 -8.82 -4.77
N ASP A 49 17.76 -7.67 -5.44
CA ASP A 49 17.41 -6.39 -4.82
C ASP A 49 15.92 -6.34 -4.46
N ILE A 50 15.04 -6.86 -5.32
CA ILE A 50 13.61 -6.99 -5.02
C ILE A 50 13.40 -7.91 -3.81
N TYR A 51 14.11 -9.04 -3.74
CA TYR A 51 13.99 -9.96 -2.62
C TYR A 51 14.40 -9.30 -1.29
N ASN A 52 15.56 -8.64 -1.27
CA ASN A 52 16.06 -7.92 -0.10
C ASN A 52 15.11 -6.79 0.33
N SER A 53 14.54 -6.05 -0.63
CA SER A 53 13.55 -5.02 -0.34
C SER A 53 12.27 -5.59 0.28
N LEU A 54 11.85 -6.79 -0.15
CA LEU A 54 10.65 -7.45 0.34
C LEU A 54 10.87 -7.98 1.76
N GLU A 55 12.06 -8.52 2.03
CA GLU A 55 12.47 -8.94 3.37
C GLU A 55 12.52 -7.75 4.35
N GLN A 56 13.11 -6.62 3.94
CA GLN A 56 13.11 -5.41 4.74
C GLN A 56 11.68 -4.90 5.01
N MET A 57 10.81 -4.89 4.00
CA MET A 57 9.43 -4.46 4.18
C MET A 57 8.64 -5.36 5.14
N MET A 58 8.89 -6.67 5.12
CA MET A 58 8.29 -7.58 6.10
C MET A 58 8.76 -7.28 7.52
N ALA A 59 10.05 -7.02 7.71
CA ALA A 59 10.60 -6.65 9.02
C ALA A 59 9.99 -5.33 9.54
N GLU A 60 9.82 -4.33 8.67
CA GLU A 60 9.15 -3.07 9.02
C GLU A 60 7.69 -3.30 9.42
N ILE A 61 6.94 -4.10 8.67
CA ILE A 61 5.54 -4.44 8.99
C ILE A 61 5.44 -5.17 10.33
N GLU A 62 6.35 -6.09 10.62
CA GLU A 62 6.38 -6.81 11.89
C GLU A 62 6.66 -5.85 13.06
N GLN A 63 7.58 -4.90 12.87
CA GLN A 63 7.87 -3.86 13.85
C GLN A 63 6.65 -2.95 14.10
N TYR A 64 6.00 -2.46 13.03
CA TYR A 64 4.76 -1.67 13.15
C TYR A 64 3.65 -2.44 13.85
N THR A 65 3.50 -3.73 13.54
CA THR A 65 2.47 -4.58 14.15
C THR A 65 2.75 -4.77 15.64
N THR A 66 4.01 -4.96 16.01
CA THR A 66 4.43 -5.12 17.41
C THR A 66 4.22 -3.82 18.19
N GLN A 67 4.58 -2.68 17.59
CA GLN A 67 4.36 -1.38 18.19
C GLN A 67 2.88 -1.07 18.37
N ALA A 68 2.05 -1.34 17.36
CA ALA A 68 0.61 -1.16 17.45
C ALA A 68 -0.02 -2.04 18.54
N LYS A 69 0.42 -3.30 18.68
CA LYS A 69 -0.02 -4.17 19.78
C LYS A 69 0.35 -3.61 21.14
N GLN A 70 1.56 -3.06 21.27
CA GLN A 70 2.03 -2.45 22.52
C GLN A 70 1.23 -1.19 22.85
N ASP A 71 0.97 -0.33 21.88
CA ASP A 71 0.15 0.87 22.05
C ASP A 71 -1.28 0.53 22.47
N ILE A 72 -1.90 -0.49 21.86
CA ILE A 72 -3.21 -0.99 22.26
C ILE A 72 -3.19 -1.47 23.71
N HIS A 73 -2.12 -2.16 24.13
CA HIS A 73 -2.03 -2.65 25.50
C HIS A 73 -1.89 -1.50 26.51
N VAL A 74 -1.08 -0.49 26.18
CA VAL A 74 -0.91 0.72 26.98
C VAL A 74 -2.24 1.48 27.09
N GLN A 75 -2.94 1.70 25.97
CA GLN A 75 -4.24 2.36 25.97
C GLN A 75 -5.27 1.58 26.80
N LYS A 76 -5.31 0.24 26.67
CA LYS A 76 -6.19 -0.61 27.47
C LYS A 76 -5.91 -0.47 28.98
N SER A 77 -4.64 -0.39 29.37
CA SER A 77 -4.24 -0.17 30.77
C SER A 77 -4.67 1.22 31.26
N GLN A 78 -4.48 2.27 30.44
CA GLN A 78 -4.89 3.63 30.78
C GLN A 78 -6.41 3.76 30.93
N ILE A 79 -7.18 3.14 30.03
CA ILE A 79 -8.65 3.09 30.12
C ILE A 79 -9.07 2.39 31.40
N GLY A 80 -8.45 1.26 31.76
CA GLY A 80 -8.72 0.57 33.03
C GLY A 80 -8.48 1.47 34.24
N ALA A 81 -7.36 2.19 34.27
CA ALA A 81 -7.05 3.12 35.35
C ALA A 81 -8.03 4.32 35.41
N TRP A 82 -8.53 4.80 34.26
CA TRP A 82 -9.55 5.85 34.23
C TRP A 82 -10.90 5.33 34.73
N TYR A 83 -11.27 4.11 34.36
CA TYR A 83 -12.49 3.45 34.83
C TYR A 83 -12.45 3.25 36.36
N GLU A 84 -11.32 2.81 36.91
CA GLU A 84 -11.14 2.65 38.35
C GLU A 84 -11.21 3.99 39.11
N LYS A 85 -10.62 5.06 38.55
CA LYS A 85 -10.74 6.42 39.09
C LYS A 85 -12.17 6.95 39.07
N LEU A 86 -12.96 6.61 38.04
CA LEU A 86 -14.38 6.97 37.97
C LEU A 86 -15.19 6.26 39.06
N LEU A 87 -14.97 4.96 39.24
CA LEU A 87 -15.60 4.15 40.30
C LEU A 87 -15.30 4.69 41.71
N GLN A 88 -14.06 5.10 41.98
CA GLN A 88 -13.70 5.73 43.25
C GLN A 88 -14.42 7.07 43.49
N LYS A 89 -14.54 7.91 42.46
CA LYS A 89 -15.24 9.20 42.58
C LYS A 89 -16.74 9.01 42.81
N GLU A 90 -17.32 7.97 42.25
CA GLU A 90 -18.74 7.64 42.43
C GLU A 90 -19.03 7.11 43.84
N GLN A 91 -18.12 6.33 44.44
CA GLN A 91 -18.23 5.92 45.85
C GLN A 91 -18.07 7.07 46.86
N VAL A 92 -17.32 8.13 46.52
CA VAL A 92 -17.13 9.31 47.39
C VAL A 92 -18.31 10.30 47.29
N SER A 93 -19.22 10.11 46.32
CA SER A 93 -20.35 11.03 46.06
C SER A 93 -21.72 10.51 46.52
N GLN A 94 -21.79 9.57 47.48
CA GLN A 94 -23.03 9.36 48.25
C GLN A 94 -23.07 10.30 49.46
N PRO A 95 -23.80 11.43 49.40
CA PRO A 95 -24.25 12.09 50.61
C PRO A 95 -25.37 11.26 51.25
N VAL A 96 -25.18 11.01 52.54
CA VAL A 96 -26.17 10.55 53.49
C VAL A 96 -27.36 11.55 53.56
N VAL A 97 -28.53 11.05 53.99
CA VAL A 97 -29.85 11.67 54.28
C VAL A 97 -30.74 12.04 53.05
N MET A 98 -32.05 11.73 52.93
CA MET A 98 -33.16 11.43 53.85
C MET A 98 -34.21 10.45 53.25
N GLU A 99 -34.87 9.71 54.15
CA GLU A 99 -36.09 8.90 53.92
C GLU A 99 -37.28 9.71 53.35
N ALA A 100 -38.01 9.14 52.39
CA ALA A 100 -39.44 9.40 52.13
C ALA A 100 -40.04 8.25 51.26
N PRO A 101 -41.36 7.99 51.32
CA PRO A 101 -41.91 6.66 51.61
C PRO A 101 -42.34 5.81 50.40
N ILE A 102 -42.25 4.50 50.60
CA ILE A 102 -43.01 3.37 50.03
C ILE A 102 -43.90 3.69 48.82
N HIS A 103 -43.51 3.20 47.64
CA HIS A 103 -44.46 2.59 46.69
C HIS A 103 -43.90 1.28 46.15
N LYS A 104 -44.54 0.18 46.60
CA LYS A 104 -44.40 -1.16 46.05
C LYS A 104 -44.81 -1.16 44.58
N VAL A 105 -43.92 -1.58 43.68
CA VAL A 105 -44.34 -2.24 42.44
C VAL A 105 -43.40 -3.42 42.19
N LEU A 106 -44.01 -4.60 42.06
CA LEU A 106 -43.44 -5.92 41.80
C LEU A 106 -42.47 -5.94 40.61
N PRO A 107 -41.43 -6.81 40.61
CA PRO A 107 -40.66 -7.09 39.40
C PRO A 107 -41.47 -8.01 38.48
N THR A 108 -41.87 -7.50 37.31
CA THR A 108 -42.38 -8.32 36.21
C THR A 108 -41.19 -8.99 35.49
N PRO A 109 -41.20 -10.30 35.23
CA PRO A 109 -40.17 -10.98 34.46
C PRO A 109 -40.25 -10.54 32.99
N ILE A 110 -39.21 -9.88 32.46
CA ILE A 110 -39.12 -9.64 31.03
C ILE A 110 -38.52 -10.90 30.40
N GLU A 111 -39.45 -11.69 29.92
CA GLU A 111 -39.30 -12.81 29.00
C GLU A 111 -38.36 -12.45 27.84
N SER A 112 -37.33 -13.27 27.66
CA SER A 112 -36.36 -13.20 26.56
C SER A 112 -37.07 -13.40 25.23
N THR A 113 -37.37 -12.31 24.52
CA THR A 113 -37.74 -12.37 23.10
C THR A 113 -36.46 -12.38 22.26
N PRO A 114 -36.31 -13.29 21.29
CA PRO A 114 -35.16 -13.30 20.41
C PRO A 114 -35.29 -12.11 19.45
N VAL A 115 -34.39 -11.13 19.59
CA VAL A 115 -34.26 -10.02 18.65
C VAL A 115 -33.77 -10.59 17.31
N LYS A 116 -34.71 -10.76 16.38
CA LYS A 116 -34.44 -11.01 14.97
C LYS A 116 -33.75 -9.77 14.40
N MET A 117 -32.42 -9.85 14.25
CA MET A 117 -31.61 -8.80 13.61
C MET A 117 -32.22 -8.45 12.26
N ARG A 118 -32.64 -7.19 12.13
CA ARG A 118 -33.06 -6.57 10.87
C ARG A 118 -31.82 -6.37 10.00
N GLU A 119 -31.78 -7.02 8.84
CA GLU A 119 -30.87 -6.75 7.70
C GLU A 119 -31.02 -5.33 7.09
N SER A 120 -31.74 -4.40 7.74
CA SER A 120 -32.16 -3.14 7.13
C SER A 120 -31.29 -1.93 7.46
N ASP A 121 -30.34 -2.04 8.39
CA ASP A 121 -29.54 -0.89 8.86
C ASP A 121 -28.14 -0.80 8.21
N GLU A 122 -27.61 -1.89 7.64
CA GLU A 122 -26.32 -1.86 6.93
C GLU A 122 -26.41 -1.17 5.55
N ASP A 123 -27.52 -1.33 4.83
CA ASP A 123 -27.70 -0.73 3.50
C ASP A 123 -27.86 0.79 3.54
N GLN A 124 -28.43 1.34 4.63
CA GLN A 124 -28.53 2.79 4.81
C GLN A 124 -27.19 3.44 5.18
N LEU A 125 -26.34 2.75 5.94
CA LEU A 125 -24.98 3.19 6.25
C LEU A 125 -24.06 3.13 5.01
N MET A 126 -24.18 2.07 4.21
CA MET A 126 -23.40 1.91 2.97
C MET A 126 -23.76 2.96 1.90
N ASN A 127 -25.05 3.31 1.77
CA ASN A 127 -25.50 4.31 0.80
C ASN A 127 -25.16 5.75 1.21
N SER A 128 -25.20 6.07 2.50
CA SER A 128 -24.79 7.39 3.00
C SER A 128 -23.27 7.61 2.89
N ALA A 129 -22.45 6.58 3.15
CA ALA A 129 -21.01 6.63 2.96
C ALA A 129 -20.59 6.81 1.48
N LYS A 130 -21.27 6.13 0.55
CA LYS A 130 -21.02 6.30 -0.90
C LYS A 130 -21.34 7.72 -1.37
N LYS A 131 -22.49 8.26 -0.96
CA LYS A 131 -22.90 9.63 -1.34
C LYS A 131 -21.93 10.69 -0.83
N HIS A 132 -21.42 10.52 0.40
CA HIS A 132 -20.43 11.45 0.97
C HIS A 132 -19.06 11.38 0.27
N ARG A 133 -18.66 10.19 -0.20
CA ARG A 133 -17.41 9.99 -0.96
C ARG A 133 -17.47 10.61 -2.36
N GLU A 134 -18.61 10.55 -3.03
CA GLU A 134 -18.80 11.20 -4.34
C GLU A 134 -18.78 12.73 -4.26
N LEU A 135 -19.38 13.31 -3.21
CA LEU A 135 -19.36 14.75 -2.94
C LEU A 135 -17.94 15.27 -2.67
N LYS A 136 -17.13 14.51 -1.92
CA LYS A 136 -15.72 14.85 -1.70
C LYS A 136 -14.88 14.70 -2.97
N GLY A 137 -15.08 13.63 -3.73
CA GLY A 137 -14.33 13.38 -4.98
C GLY A 137 -14.60 14.42 -6.07
N THR A 138 -15.84 14.87 -6.20
CA THR A 138 -16.22 15.92 -7.17
C THR A 138 -15.60 17.28 -6.84
N LYS A 139 -15.57 17.66 -5.57
CA LYS A 139 -14.92 18.91 -5.12
C LYS A 139 -13.40 18.88 -5.30
N VAL A 140 -12.76 17.74 -5.01
CA VAL A 140 -11.33 17.52 -5.23
C VAL A 140 -10.96 17.63 -6.71
N ARG A 141 -11.75 17.01 -7.60
CA ARG A 141 -11.55 17.13 -9.06
C ARG A 141 -11.74 18.55 -9.57
N ALA A 142 -12.71 19.28 -9.03
CA ALA A 142 -12.95 20.68 -9.40
C ALA A 142 -11.77 21.60 -9.03
N LEU A 143 -11.15 21.40 -7.85
CA LEU A 143 -9.96 22.16 -7.43
C LEU A 143 -8.71 21.78 -8.25
N TYR A 144 -8.55 20.50 -8.57
CA TYR A 144 -7.46 20.04 -9.43
C TYR A 144 -7.56 20.60 -10.85
N ASN A 145 -8.77 20.63 -11.43
CA ASN A 145 -9.01 21.24 -12.74
C ASN A 145 -8.78 22.76 -12.78
N LYS A 146 -8.78 23.43 -11.62
CA LYS A 146 -8.39 24.84 -11.48
C LYS A 146 -6.87 25.06 -11.40
N GLY A 147 -6.08 23.99 -11.48
CA GLY A 147 -4.61 24.05 -11.45
C GLY A 147 -4.04 24.16 -10.03
N ILE A 148 -4.84 23.89 -8.99
CA ILE A 148 -4.37 23.93 -7.60
C ILE A 148 -3.54 22.66 -7.34
N PRO A 149 -2.33 22.78 -6.77
CA PRO A 149 -1.48 21.62 -6.51
C PRO A 149 -2.09 20.72 -5.43
N ILE A 150 -1.83 19.40 -5.54
CA ILE A 150 -2.39 18.35 -4.66
C ILE A 150 -2.18 18.65 -3.17
N VAL A 151 -1.04 19.25 -2.82
CA VAL A 151 -0.68 19.63 -1.44
C VAL A 151 -1.63 20.68 -0.88
N ASP A 152 -2.04 21.64 -1.70
CA ASP A 152 -2.92 22.72 -1.27
C ASP A 152 -4.38 22.28 -1.28
N ILE A 153 -4.77 21.38 -2.20
CA ILE A 153 -6.08 20.70 -2.14
C ILE A 153 -6.21 19.90 -0.84
N ALA A 154 -5.16 19.17 -0.45
CA ALA A 154 -5.15 18.38 0.79
C ALA A 154 -5.35 19.25 2.03
N LYS A 155 -4.71 20.43 2.06
CA LYS A 155 -4.88 21.43 3.14
C LYS A 155 -6.28 22.04 3.14
N GLU A 156 -6.77 22.49 1.99
CA GLU A 156 -8.09 23.14 1.85
C GLU A 156 -9.25 22.21 2.21
N MET A 157 -9.10 20.92 1.90
CA MET A 157 -10.12 19.91 2.13
C MET A 157 -9.93 19.14 3.44
N SER A 158 -8.87 19.44 4.21
CA SER A 158 -8.48 18.72 5.44
C SER A 158 -8.44 17.19 5.25
N ILE A 159 -7.87 16.73 4.13
CA ILE A 159 -7.74 15.31 3.76
C ILE A 159 -6.28 14.96 3.47
N GLY A 160 -5.93 13.69 3.60
CA GLY A 160 -4.56 13.22 3.34
C GLY A 160 -4.17 13.36 1.86
N GLN A 161 -2.90 13.65 1.58
CA GLN A 161 -2.40 13.74 0.18
C GLN A 161 -2.63 12.44 -0.60
N GLY A 162 -2.51 11.28 0.07
CA GLY A 162 -2.84 9.98 -0.52
C GLY A 162 -4.33 9.84 -0.84
N GLU A 163 -5.22 10.39 -0.01
CA GLU A 163 -6.67 10.39 -0.26
C GLU A 163 -7.02 11.25 -1.48
N VAL A 164 -6.37 12.41 -1.63
CA VAL A 164 -6.50 13.26 -2.83
C VAL A 164 -6.05 12.51 -4.08
N GLN A 165 -4.90 11.82 -4.04
CA GLN A 165 -4.41 11.01 -5.17
C GLN A 165 -5.35 9.87 -5.53
N LEU A 166 -5.93 9.19 -4.54
CA LEU A 166 -6.93 8.14 -4.74
C LEU A 166 -8.22 8.69 -5.38
N LEU A 167 -8.69 9.87 -4.96
CA LEU A 167 -9.89 10.51 -5.53
C LEU A 167 -9.66 11.01 -6.98
N LEU A 168 -8.43 11.43 -7.30
CA LEU A 168 -8.02 11.87 -8.63
C LEU A 168 -7.59 10.71 -9.55
N ASN A 169 -7.43 9.50 -9.02
CA ASN A 169 -6.91 8.32 -9.75
C ASN A 169 -5.57 8.58 -10.47
N ILE A 170 -4.71 9.42 -9.86
CA ILE A 170 -3.39 9.73 -10.41
C ILE A 170 -2.44 8.64 -9.90
N LYS A 171 -1.95 7.78 -10.80
CA LYS A 171 -0.92 6.80 -10.46
C LYS A 171 0.35 7.55 -10.04
N ARG A 172 0.97 7.13 -8.91
CA ARG A 172 2.29 7.62 -8.50
C ARG A 172 3.24 7.46 -9.68
N LYS A 173 3.79 8.58 -10.15
CA LYS A 173 4.82 8.63 -11.18
C LYS A 173 6.16 8.79 -10.50
#